data_AF-A0A3E4ULR1-F1
#
_entry.id   AF-A0A3E4ULR1-F1
#
_cell.length_a   1.000
_cell.length_b   1.000
_cell.length_c   1.000
_cell.angle_alpha   90.00
_cell.angle_beta   90.00
_cell.angle_gamma   90.00
#
_symmetry.space_group_name_H-M   'P 1'
#
loop_
_entity.id
_entity.type
_entity.pdbx_description
1 polymer ?
#
loop_
_entity_poly.entity_id
_entity_poly.type
_entity_poly.pdbx_seq_one_letter_code
_entity_poly.pdbx_strand_id
1 'polypeptide(L)'
;MRKFSLFTLLASMLLAVGCESEMLDQEIKKPVFKDGQASITIMGDSMITTRSTNGRVEFSGGYATGAGLYDGKADAVVEAVPYSGYQLVSFTGGPIGGNSSQFSGASQYGFNVNNQDWRFSVSFKKEYTIAVSADTGGSVSGGGTVLEGENCTVNASANSGYSFEGWYEGNTKVSSSASYTFAVSSNRTFCFYLT
;
A
#
# COMPACT_ATOMS: atom_id res chain seq x y z
N MET A 1 17.97 89.35 37.27
CA MET A 1 18.52 88.56 38.41
C MET A 1 18.17 87.09 38.20
N ARG A 2 19.13 86.19 38.50
CA ARG A 2 19.08 84.69 38.53
C ARG A 2 19.14 84.02 37.14
N LYS A 3 20.30 83.52 36.62
CA LYS A 3 21.24 82.43 37.01
C LYS A 3 20.64 81.00 36.96
N PHE A 4 21.50 80.06 36.51
CA PHE A 4 21.43 78.58 36.47
C PHE A 4 20.83 77.97 35.19
N SER A 5 21.28 76.83 34.62
CA SER A 5 22.47 75.94 34.70
C SER A 5 22.19 74.85 33.64
N LEU A 6 23.04 74.61 32.63
CA LEU A 6 24.08 73.58 32.51
C LEU A 6 23.76 72.15 33.05
N PHE A 7 24.02 71.14 32.18
CA PHE A 7 24.02 69.66 32.31
C PHE A 7 22.66 68.94 32.15
N THR A 8 22.42 68.12 31.11
CA THR A 8 22.99 66.77 30.83
C THR A 8 22.59 66.34 29.40
N LEU A 9 23.50 66.02 28.48
CA LEU A 9 24.15 64.72 28.16
C LEU A 9 23.22 63.57 27.69
N LEU A 10 23.47 63.15 26.43
CA LEU A 10 23.35 61.80 25.86
C LEU A 10 21.97 61.23 25.48
N ALA A 11 21.69 61.13 24.17
CA ALA A 11 21.71 59.85 23.45
C ALA A 11 21.21 60.03 22.00
N SER A 12 22.16 59.91 21.08
CA SER A 12 21.98 59.43 19.72
C SER A 12 21.12 58.16 19.65
N MET A 13 20.20 58.03 18.69
CA MET A 13 20.20 56.89 17.76
C MET A 13 19.13 57.03 16.65
N LEU A 14 19.62 57.00 15.41
CA LEU A 14 19.05 56.46 14.18
C LEU A 14 17.52 56.45 13.94
N LEU A 15 17.14 57.25 12.93
CA LEU A 15 16.04 56.95 12.00
C LEU A 15 16.29 55.61 11.30
N ALA A 16 15.43 54.61 11.51
CA ALA A 16 15.31 53.48 10.60
C ALA A 16 13.91 52.82 10.70
N VAL A 17 13.18 52.97 9.60
CA VAL A 17 12.30 51.99 8.94
C VAL A 17 11.20 51.33 9.77
N GLY A 18 9.97 51.72 9.44
CA GLY A 18 8.80 50.87 9.60
C GLY A 18 7.81 51.21 8.49
N CYS A 19 7.96 50.59 7.32
CA CYS A 19 6.86 50.49 6.38
C CYS A 19 5.84 49.55 7.06
N GLU A 20 4.79 50.10 7.65
CA GLU A 20 3.63 49.31 8.08
C GLU A 20 3.05 48.67 6.82
N SER A 21 3.50 47.46 6.54
CA SER A 21 2.73 46.55 5.70
C SER A 21 1.60 46.08 6.60
N GLU A 22 0.41 46.66 6.38
CA GLU A 22 -0.84 46.08 6.86
C GLU A 22 -0.91 44.67 6.29
N MET A 23 -0.48 43.70 7.10
CA MET A 23 -0.77 42.29 6.89
C MET A 23 -2.27 42.15 7.08
N LEU A 24 -3.02 42.27 5.98
CA LEU A 24 -4.38 41.79 5.89
C LEU A 24 -4.38 40.36 6.44
N ASP A 25 -4.98 40.17 7.62
CA ASP A 25 -5.36 38.88 8.16
C ASP A 25 -6.26 38.19 7.13
N GLN A 26 -5.66 37.50 6.18
CA GLN A 26 -6.36 36.48 5.43
C GLN A 26 -6.59 35.34 6.39
N GLU A 27 -7.72 35.43 7.09
CA GLU A 27 -8.37 34.33 7.78
C GLU A 27 -8.32 33.13 6.83
N ILE A 28 -7.42 32.17 7.09
CA ILE A 28 -7.42 30.90 6.39
C ILE A 28 -8.72 30.24 6.80
N LYS A 29 -9.78 30.41 5.99
CA LYS A 29 -11.02 29.67 6.15
C LYS A 29 -10.65 28.20 6.11
N LYS A 30 -10.66 27.55 7.27
CA LYS A 30 -10.67 26.10 7.36
C LYS A 30 -11.75 25.62 6.39
N PRO A 31 -11.47 24.61 5.55
CA PRO A 31 -12.45 24.13 4.58
C PRO A 31 -13.75 23.82 5.30
N VAL A 32 -14.82 24.52 4.92
CA VAL A 32 -16.16 24.29 5.46
C VAL A 32 -16.65 23.00 4.82
N PHE A 33 -16.58 21.88 5.55
CA PHE A 33 -17.39 20.72 5.20
C PHE A 33 -18.85 21.15 5.29
N LYS A 34 -19.61 21.03 4.20
CA LYS A 34 -21.05 21.28 4.28
C LYS A 34 -21.65 20.27 5.26
N ASP A 35 -22.52 20.75 6.15
CA ASP A 35 -23.27 19.90 7.05
C ASP A 35 -23.96 18.78 6.25
N GLY A 36 -23.84 17.53 6.70
CA GLY A 36 -24.33 16.34 6.00
C GLY A 36 -23.43 15.78 4.88
N GLN A 37 -22.15 16.17 4.76
CA GLN A 37 -21.19 15.45 3.91
C GLN A 37 -20.35 14.46 4.71
N ALA A 38 -19.92 13.38 4.06
CA ALA A 38 -19.01 12.41 4.63
C ALA A 38 -17.97 11.95 3.61
N SER A 39 -16.82 11.50 4.12
CA SER A 39 -15.68 11.08 3.33
C SER A 39 -15.53 9.57 3.28
N ILE A 40 -15.20 9.05 2.11
CA ILE A 40 -14.74 7.68 1.92
C ILE A 40 -13.26 7.74 1.58
N THR A 41 -12.43 7.09 2.39
CA THR A 41 -10.99 7.03 2.17
C THR A 41 -10.56 5.59 1.92
N ILE A 42 -9.77 5.37 0.88
CA ILE A 42 -9.19 4.07 0.56
C ILE A 42 -7.67 4.18 0.69
N MET A 43 -7.06 3.24 1.41
CA MET A 43 -5.63 3.18 1.68
C MET A 43 -5.12 1.77 1.46
N GLY A 44 -3.80 1.61 1.43
CA GLY A 44 -3.15 0.33 1.24
C GLY A 44 -1.65 0.49 1.13
N ASP A 45 -0.94 -0.62 1.21
CA ASP A 45 0.51 -0.63 0.97
C ASP A 45 0.79 -0.29 -0.49
N SER A 46 1.91 0.36 -0.76
CA SER A 46 2.33 0.73 -2.13
C SER A 46 1.33 1.63 -2.88
N MET A 47 0.67 2.53 -2.15
CA MET A 47 -0.17 3.60 -2.73
C MET A 47 0.68 4.53 -3.61
N ILE A 48 0.32 4.67 -4.88
CA ILE A 48 1.05 5.48 -5.87
C ILE A 48 0.50 6.90 -5.93
N THR A 49 -0.82 7.06 -5.83
CA THR A 49 -1.47 8.38 -5.89
C THR A 49 -2.70 8.40 -5.00
N THR A 50 -2.87 9.50 -4.26
CA THR A 50 -3.94 9.63 -3.26
C THR A 50 -5.29 9.96 -3.86
N ARG A 51 -5.34 10.59 -5.05
CA ARG A 51 -6.59 10.90 -5.78
C ARG A 51 -6.36 11.00 -7.29
N SER A 52 -7.10 10.21 -8.05
CA SER A 52 -7.36 10.41 -9.48
C SER A 52 -8.80 10.90 -9.69
N THR A 53 -9.10 11.42 -10.87
CA THR A 53 -10.45 11.82 -11.28
C THR A 53 -11.46 10.69 -10.99
N ASN A 54 -12.63 11.04 -10.44
CA ASN A 54 -13.72 10.11 -10.12
C ASN A 54 -13.48 9.14 -8.94
N GLY A 55 -12.64 9.51 -7.97
CA GLY A 55 -12.54 8.73 -6.73
C GLY A 55 -11.71 7.45 -6.84
N ARG A 56 -10.88 7.37 -7.87
CA ARG A 56 -9.93 6.28 -8.09
C ARG A 56 -8.64 6.51 -7.33
N VAL A 57 -8.12 5.44 -6.72
CA VAL A 57 -6.87 5.40 -5.95
C VAL A 57 -5.98 4.33 -6.57
N GLU A 58 -4.74 4.69 -6.90
CA GLU A 58 -3.78 3.83 -7.59
C GLU A 58 -2.79 3.17 -6.63
N PHE A 59 -2.50 1.89 -6.87
CA PHE A 59 -1.53 1.07 -6.15
C PHE A 59 -0.63 0.33 -7.14
N SER A 60 0.55 -0.11 -6.70
CA SER A 60 1.46 -0.86 -7.57
C SER A 60 0.85 -2.14 -8.17
N GLY A 61 -0.10 -2.77 -7.47
CA GLY A 61 -0.72 -4.04 -7.88
C GLY A 61 -2.16 -3.96 -8.37
N GLY A 62 -2.75 -2.76 -8.46
CA GLY A 62 -4.15 -2.59 -8.81
C GLY A 62 -4.65 -1.18 -8.52
N TYR A 63 -5.95 -1.00 -8.61
CA TYR A 63 -6.60 0.25 -8.23
C TYR A 63 -7.86 -0.02 -7.43
N ALA A 64 -8.31 1.00 -6.69
CA ALA A 64 -9.61 0.99 -6.05
C ALA A 64 -10.43 2.22 -6.44
N THR A 65 -11.74 2.13 -6.40
CA THR A 65 -12.68 3.22 -6.75
C THR A 65 -13.64 3.50 -5.60
N GLY A 66 -14.31 4.65 -5.66
CA GLY A 66 -15.31 5.06 -4.68
C GLY A 66 -14.78 5.92 -3.53
N ALA A 67 -13.49 6.28 -3.52
CA ALA A 67 -12.97 7.26 -2.58
C ALA A 67 -13.49 8.67 -2.92
N GLY A 68 -13.73 9.52 -1.93
CA GLY A 68 -14.18 10.89 -2.19
C GLY A 68 -15.07 11.48 -1.10
N LEU A 69 -15.66 12.63 -1.41
CA LEU A 69 -16.69 13.27 -0.59
C LEU A 69 -18.06 12.92 -1.16
N TYR A 70 -18.97 12.53 -0.28
CA TYR A 70 -20.33 12.14 -0.61
C TYR A 70 -21.32 13.01 0.18
N ASP A 71 -22.52 13.16 -0.37
CA ASP A 71 -23.68 13.47 0.46
C ASP A 71 -23.85 12.31 1.45
N GLY A 72 -23.99 12.62 2.73
CA GLY A 72 -24.05 11.64 3.80
C GLY A 72 -25.27 10.72 3.70
N LYS A 73 -26.30 11.05 2.92
CA LYS A 73 -27.42 10.14 2.67
C LYS A 73 -27.29 9.34 1.38
N ALA A 74 -26.27 9.62 0.57
CA ALA A 74 -26.06 8.91 -0.69
C ALA A 74 -25.69 7.44 -0.45
N ASP A 75 -25.97 6.64 -1.47
CA ASP A 75 -25.37 5.31 -1.60
C ASP A 75 -24.02 5.43 -2.29
N ALA A 76 -23.06 4.63 -1.83
CA ALA A 76 -21.72 4.55 -2.38
C ALA A 76 -21.40 3.11 -2.79
N VAL A 77 -20.56 2.99 -3.82
CA VAL A 77 -19.96 1.72 -4.23
C VAL A 77 -18.46 1.89 -4.20
N VAL A 78 -17.78 0.94 -3.56
CA VAL A 78 -16.33 0.83 -3.58
C VAL A 78 -15.92 -0.50 -4.19
N GLU A 79 -14.86 -0.49 -4.98
CA GLU A 79 -14.37 -1.66 -5.69
C GLU A 79 -12.84 -1.67 -5.69
N ALA A 80 -12.25 -2.86 -5.55
CA ALA A 80 -10.82 -3.10 -5.68
C ALA A 80 -10.55 -4.06 -6.85
N VAL A 81 -9.73 -3.61 -7.79
CA VAL A 81 -9.43 -4.33 -9.03
C VAL A 81 -7.93 -4.58 -9.13
N PRO A 82 -7.46 -5.84 -9.05
CA PRO A 82 -6.05 -6.16 -9.24
C PRO A 82 -5.64 -5.99 -10.70
N TYR A 83 -4.37 -5.61 -10.94
CA TYR A 83 -3.76 -5.67 -12.25
C TYR A 83 -3.35 -7.09 -12.62
N SER A 84 -3.13 -7.33 -13.92
CA SER A 84 -2.62 -8.63 -14.40
C SER A 84 -1.31 -9.00 -13.70
N GLY A 85 -1.21 -10.24 -13.22
CA GLY A 85 -0.06 -10.73 -12.45
C GLY A 85 -0.07 -10.28 -10.98
N TYR A 86 -1.19 -9.77 -10.48
CA TYR A 86 -1.42 -9.50 -9.07
C TYR A 86 -2.73 -10.14 -8.60
N GLN A 87 -2.78 -10.48 -7.33
CA GLN A 87 -3.98 -10.96 -6.65
C GLN A 87 -4.45 -9.90 -5.64
N LEU A 88 -5.77 -9.71 -5.55
CA LEU A 88 -6.38 -9.01 -4.43
C LEU A 88 -6.31 -9.92 -3.19
N VAL A 89 -5.48 -9.53 -2.22
CA VAL A 89 -5.29 -10.29 -0.99
C VAL A 89 -6.30 -9.89 0.06
N SER A 90 -6.59 -8.58 0.17
CA SER A 90 -7.62 -8.09 1.06
C SER A 90 -8.24 -6.80 0.55
N PHE A 91 -9.54 -6.68 0.76
CA PHE A 91 -10.27 -5.43 0.66
C PHE A 91 -11.29 -5.37 1.80
N THR A 92 -10.91 -4.63 2.83
CA THR A 92 -11.61 -4.59 4.11
C THR A 92 -11.93 -3.14 4.45
N GLY A 93 -13.12 -2.88 4.98
CA GLY A 93 -13.44 -1.54 5.42
C GLY A 93 -14.69 -1.46 6.27
N GLY A 94 -14.92 -0.25 6.75
CA GLY A 94 -16.02 0.04 7.64
C GLY A 94 -16.05 1.52 8.03
N PRO A 95 -17.04 1.90 8.83
CA PRO A 95 -17.22 3.29 9.19
C PRO A 95 -16.20 3.70 10.28
N ILE A 96 -15.65 4.90 10.18
CA ILE A 96 -14.68 5.44 11.13
C ILE A 96 -15.35 5.59 12.50
N GLY A 97 -14.70 5.09 13.55
CA GLY A 97 -15.27 5.03 14.90
C GLY A 97 -16.28 3.90 15.13
N GLY A 98 -16.57 3.08 14.11
CA GLY A 98 -17.40 1.89 14.20
C GLY A 98 -16.61 0.60 13.95
N ASN A 99 -17.29 -0.42 13.40
CA ASN A 99 -16.64 -1.67 13.02
C ASN A 99 -15.80 -1.50 11.75
N SER A 100 -14.49 -1.34 11.90
CA SER A 100 -13.54 -1.15 10.79
C SER A 100 -13.45 -2.33 9.81
N SER A 101 -14.00 -3.49 10.15
CA SER A 101 -14.04 -4.70 9.31
C SER A 101 -15.47 -5.13 9.00
N GLN A 102 -16.41 -4.17 8.95
CA GLN A 102 -17.80 -4.43 8.56
C GLN A 102 -17.89 -5.12 7.19
N PHE A 103 -17.02 -4.74 6.25
CA PHE A 103 -16.88 -5.35 4.95
C PHE A 103 -15.55 -6.07 4.86
N SER A 104 -15.56 -7.34 4.44
CA SER A 104 -14.36 -8.14 4.18
C SER A 104 -14.70 -9.33 3.27
N GLY A 105 -13.69 -9.84 2.56
CA GLY A 105 -13.79 -11.08 1.75
C GLY A 105 -14.32 -10.93 0.33
N ALA A 106 -14.85 -9.77 -0.07
CA ALA A 106 -15.24 -9.47 -1.44
C ALA A 106 -14.40 -8.32 -2.05
N SER A 107 -14.44 -8.19 -3.38
CA SER A 107 -13.77 -7.12 -4.12
C SER A 107 -14.61 -5.87 -4.31
N GLN A 108 -15.91 -5.90 -3.99
CA GLN A 108 -16.83 -4.78 -4.18
C GLN A 108 -17.89 -4.74 -3.06
N TYR A 109 -18.26 -3.54 -2.64
CA TYR A 109 -19.32 -3.31 -1.67
C TYR A 109 -20.17 -2.11 -2.06
N GLY A 110 -21.49 -2.25 -1.94
CA GLY A 110 -22.46 -1.15 -1.98
C GLY A 110 -23.02 -0.90 -0.59
N PHE A 111 -23.11 0.35 -0.17
CA PHE A 111 -23.61 0.72 1.17
C PHE A 111 -24.11 2.17 1.21
N ASN A 112 -24.95 2.47 2.19
CA ASN A 112 -25.37 3.85 2.46
C ASN A 112 -24.35 4.55 3.37
N VAL A 113 -23.97 5.78 3.01
CA VAL A 113 -22.93 6.54 3.72
C VAL A 113 -23.34 6.93 5.15
N ASN A 114 -24.63 7.13 5.39
CA ASN A 114 -25.25 7.44 6.69
C ASN A 114 -24.62 8.60 7.49
N ASN A 115 -24.16 9.67 6.82
CA ASN A 115 -23.48 10.83 7.40
C ASN A 115 -22.26 10.45 8.26
N GLN A 116 -21.61 9.33 7.94
CA GLN A 116 -20.45 8.83 8.66
C GLN A 116 -19.28 8.69 7.69
N ASP A 117 -18.08 9.03 8.15
CA ASP A 117 -16.86 8.78 7.37
C ASP A 117 -16.55 7.29 7.30
N TRP A 118 -15.98 6.84 6.18
CA TRP A 118 -15.61 5.45 5.93
C TRP A 118 -14.15 5.30 5.58
N ARG A 119 -13.56 4.19 6.01
CA ARG A 119 -12.20 3.80 5.64
C ARG A 119 -12.18 2.39 5.10
N PHE A 120 -11.50 2.22 3.98
CA PHE A 120 -11.13 0.93 3.41
C PHE A 120 -9.62 0.80 3.33
N SER A 121 -9.15 -0.42 3.57
CA SER A 121 -7.78 -0.86 3.38
C SER A 121 -7.76 -1.94 2.30
N VAL A 122 -6.87 -1.79 1.33
CA VAL A 122 -6.67 -2.74 0.24
C VAL A 122 -5.22 -3.24 0.23
N SER A 123 -5.04 -4.52 -0.10
CA SER A 123 -3.72 -5.12 -0.30
C SER A 123 -3.73 -5.96 -1.58
N PHE A 124 -2.75 -5.69 -2.44
CA PHE A 124 -2.46 -6.47 -3.64
C PHE A 124 -1.08 -7.10 -3.49
N LYS A 125 -0.95 -8.36 -3.92
CA LYS A 125 0.36 -9.03 -3.99
C LYS A 125 0.64 -9.52 -5.39
N LYS A 126 1.90 -9.41 -5.81
CA LYS A 126 2.34 -9.91 -7.10
C LYS A 126 2.36 -11.43 -7.10
N GLU A 127 1.98 -12.01 -8.22
CA GLU A 127 2.05 -13.44 -8.49
C GLU A 127 3.40 -13.76 -9.16
N TYR A 128 4.02 -14.84 -8.71
CA TYR A 128 5.20 -15.41 -9.36
C TYR A 128 4.96 -16.87 -9.71
N THR A 129 5.49 -17.28 -10.84
CA THR A 129 5.43 -18.66 -11.32
C THR A 129 6.69 -19.42 -10.88
N ILE A 130 6.47 -20.52 -10.17
CA ILE A 130 7.49 -21.50 -9.82
C ILE A 130 7.33 -22.70 -10.75
N ALA A 131 8.25 -22.85 -11.70
CA ALA A 131 8.31 -24.00 -12.57
C ALA A 131 9.22 -25.08 -11.94
N VAL A 132 8.79 -26.33 -12.06
CA VAL A 132 9.58 -27.49 -11.63
C VAL A 132 9.60 -28.53 -12.73
N SER A 133 10.74 -29.17 -12.94
CA SER A 133 10.88 -30.28 -13.88
C SER A 133 11.71 -31.41 -13.28
N ALA A 134 11.33 -32.64 -13.66
CA ALA A 134 12.00 -33.86 -13.25
C ALA A 134 12.87 -34.39 -14.38
N ASP A 135 14.06 -34.88 -14.02
CA ASP A 135 14.83 -35.73 -14.92
C ASP A 135 14.29 -37.17 -14.91
N THR A 136 14.80 -38.02 -15.81
CA THR A 136 14.36 -39.42 -15.89
C THR A 136 14.67 -40.15 -14.59
N GLY A 137 13.71 -40.89 -14.03
CA GLY A 137 13.93 -41.69 -12.81
C GLY A 137 13.39 -41.08 -11.52
N GLY A 138 12.60 -40.00 -11.59
CA GLY A 138 11.92 -39.47 -10.42
C GLY A 138 10.66 -38.66 -10.74
N SER A 139 10.08 -38.04 -9.72
CA SER A 139 8.94 -37.15 -9.82
C SER A 139 9.15 -35.87 -9.01
N VAL A 140 8.44 -34.81 -9.40
CA VAL A 140 8.57 -33.46 -8.84
C VAL A 140 7.20 -32.88 -8.50
N SER A 141 7.12 -32.08 -7.43
CA SER A 141 5.91 -31.33 -7.06
C SER A 141 6.26 -30.00 -6.37
N GLY A 142 5.23 -29.17 -6.15
CA GLY A 142 5.36 -27.90 -5.44
C GLY A 142 5.63 -26.68 -6.34
N GLY A 143 5.60 -26.83 -7.66
CA GLY A 143 5.49 -25.69 -8.58
C GLY A 143 4.08 -25.11 -8.62
N GLY A 144 3.92 -23.98 -9.30
CA GLY A 144 2.65 -23.28 -9.46
C GLY A 144 2.80 -21.76 -9.33
N THR A 145 1.66 -21.07 -9.23
CA THR A 145 1.63 -19.64 -8.92
C THR A 145 1.65 -19.43 -7.41
N VAL A 146 2.54 -18.57 -6.92
CA VAL A 146 2.71 -18.25 -5.50
C VAL A 146 2.83 -16.74 -5.33
N LEU A 147 2.29 -16.21 -4.24
CA LEU A 147 2.32 -14.77 -3.99
C LEU A 147 3.68 -14.31 -3.46
N GLU A 148 4.01 -13.05 -3.77
CA GLU A 148 5.20 -12.39 -3.26
C GLU A 148 5.28 -12.43 -1.72
N GLY A 149 6.47 -12.80 -1.24
CA GLY A 149 6.80 -12.94 0.17
C GLY A 149 6.26 -14.20 0.85
N GLU A 150 5.47 -15.03 0.16
CA GLU A 150 5.09 -16.35 0.70
C GLU A 150 6.23 -17.36 0.53
N ASN A 151 6.16 -18.44 1.31
CA ASN A 151 7.08 -19.56 1.18
C ASN A 151 6.53 -20.60 0.21
N CYS A 152 7.37 -21.04 -0.73
CA CYS A 152 7.09 -22.16 -1.61
C CYS A 152 7.98 -23.34 -1.23
N THR A 153 7.41 -24.55 -1.20
CA THR A 153 8.15 -25.80 -0.97
C THR A 153 8.06 -26.68 -2.21
N VAL A 154 9.20 -26.99 -2.81
CA VAL A 154 9.31 -27.97 -3.89
C VAL A 154 9.79 -29.31 -3.34
N ASN A 155 9.25 -30.41 -3.86
CA ASN A 155 9.57 -31.76 -3.41
C ASN A 155 9.95 -32.65 -4.60
N ALA A 156 10.99 -33.46 -4.41
CA ALA A 156 11.45 -34.44 -5.37
C ALA A 156 11.38 -35.85 -4.75
N SER A 157 11.04 -36.83 -5.58
CA SER A 157 11.05 -38.24 -5.20
C SER A 157 11.80 -39.04 -6.25
N ALA A 158 12.87 -39.73 -5.83
CA ALA A 158 13.63 -40.63 -6.69
C ALA A 158 12.97 -42.00 -6.75
N ASN A 159 12.89 -42.60 -7.95
CA ASN A 159 12.46 -43.98 -8.11
C ASN A 159 13.56 -44.94 -7.64
N SER A 160 13.20 -46.21 -7.50
CA SER A 160 14.16 -47.26 -7.12
C SER A 160 15.35 -47.30 -8.09
N GLY A 161 16.56 -47.37 -7.54
CA GLY A 161 17.81 -47.36 -8.31
C GLY A 161 18.40 -45.97 -8.57
N TYR A 162 17.71 -44.90 -8.19
CA TYR A 162 18.19 -43.52 -8.29
C TYR A 162 18.41 -42.89 -6.92
N SER A 163 19.38 -41.98 -6.83
CA SER A 163 19.61 -41.14 -5.65
C SER A 163 19.42 -39.68 -5.99
N PHE A 164 18.70 -38.94 -5.14
CA PHE A 164 18.52 -37.50 -5.31
C PHE A 164 19.84 -36.76 -5.11
N GLU A 165 20.29 -36.05 -6.15
CA GLU A 165 21.53 -35.28 -6.07
C GLU A 165 21.27 -33.88 -5.51
N GLY A 166 20.27 -33.18 -6.04
CA GLY A 166 19.97 -31.80 -5.65
C GLY A 166 18.96 -31.10 -6.54
N TRP A 167 18.49 -29.96 -6.04
CA TRP A 167 17.77 -28.96 -6.81
C TRP A 167 18.75 -27.98 -7.45
N TYR A 168 18.45 -27.60 -8.67
CA TYR A 168 19.27 -26.74 -9.51
C TYR A 168 18.43 -25.66 -10.16
N GLU A 169 18.98 -24.45 -10.26
CA GLU A 169 18.50 -23.39 -11.13
C GLU A 169 19.55 -23.13 -12.21
N GLY A 170 19.20 -23.48 -13.45
CA GLY A 170 20.20 -23.61 -14.51
C GLY A 170 21.28 -24.60 -14.09
N ASN A 171 22.52 -24.12 -13.96
CA ASN A 171 23.68 -24.95 -13.60
C ASN A 171 24.07 -24.83 -12.11
N THR A 172 23.36 -24.03 -11.33
CA THR A 172 23.71 -23.77 -9.92
C THR A 172 22.88 -24.66 -9.01
N LYS A 173 23.55 -25.49 -8.20
CA LYS A 173 22.90 -26.26 -7.13
C LYS A 173 22.42 -25.32 -6.03
N VAL A 174 21.12 -25.31 -5.77
CA VAL A 174 20.49 -24.46 -4.75
C VAL A 174 20.14 -25.22 -3.47
N SER A 175 20.02 -26.54 -3.54
CA SER A 175 19.76 -27.39 -2.38
C SER A 175 20.17 -28.84 -2.63
N SER A 176 20.65 -29.51 -1.58
CA SER A 176 20.87 -30.97 -1.54
C SER A 176 19.74 -31.73 -0.84
N SER A 177 18.73 -31.04 -0.31
CA SER A 177 17.56 -31.65 0.32
C SER A 177 16.45 -31.84 -0.71
N ALA A 178 15.87 -33.06 -0.75
CA ALA A 178 14.75 -33.39 -1.64
C ALA A 178 13.51 -32.51 -1.40
N SER A 179 13.33 -32.00 -0.18
CA SER A 179 12.37 -30.95 0.14
C SER A 179 13.10 -29.61 0.31
N TYR A 180 12.75 -28.63 -0.50
CA TYR A 180 13.38 -27.31 -0.49
C TYR A 180 12.33 -26.20 -0.38
N THR A 181 12.44 -25.41 0.69
CA THR A 181 11.57 -24.27 0.98
C THR A 181 12.32 -22.97 0.82
N PHE A 182 11.70 -21.99 0.16
CA PHE A 182 12.28 -20.66 -0.06
C PHE A 182 11.18 -19.58 -0.08
N ALA A 183 11.57 -18.34 0.23
CA ALA A 183 10.69 -17.17 0.11
C ALA A 183 10.61 -16.73 -1.36
N VAL A 184 9.40 -16.47 -1.85
CA VAL A 184 9.14 -16.11 -3.24
C VAL A 184 9.28 -14.61 -3.46
N SER A 185 10.18 -14.22 -4.36
CA SER A 185 10.42 -12.82 -4.76
C SER A 185 10.58 -12.63 -6.28
N SER A 186 10.55 -13.72 -7.05
CA SER A 186 10.68 -13.72 -8.51
C SER A 186 10.15 -15.02 -9.10
N ASN A 187 9.96 -15.06 -10.42
CA ASN A 187 9.75 -16.31 -11.15
C ASN A 187 11.01 -17.17 -11.06
N ARG A 188 10.84 -18.47 -10.79
CA ARG A 188 11.97 -19.41 -10.64
C ARG A 188 11.67 -20.71 -11.36
N THR A 189 12.71 -21.36 -11.86
CA THR A 189 12.61 -22.66 -12.53
C THR A 189 13.62 -23.61 -11.90
N PHE A 190 13.14 -24.69 -11.30
CA PHE A 190 13.99 -25.72 -10.71
C PHE A 190 13.98 -26.99 -11.55
N CYS A 191 15.17 -27.47 -11.86
CA CYS A 191 15.38 -28.86 -12.24
C CYS A 191 15.92 -29.61 -11.02
N PHE A 192 15.64 -30.90 -10.92
CA PHE A 192 16.43 -31.74 -10.01
C PHE A 192 17.16 -32.82 -10.80
N TYR A 193 18.34 -33.18 -10.31
CA TYR A 193 19.15 -34.25 -10.89
C TYR A 193 19.19 -35.47 -9.98
N LEU A 194 19.31 -36.63 -10.61
CA LEU A 194 19.44 -37.93 -9.98
C LEU A 194 20.75 -38.57 -10.42
N THR A 195 21.37 -39.32 -9.51
CA THR A 195 22.58 -40.14 -9.76
C THR A 195 22.31 -41.61 -9.53
#